data_AF-A0A367IKL8-F1
#
_entry.id   AF-A0A367IKL8-F1
#
_cell.length_a   1.000
_cell.length_b   1.000
_cell.length_c   1.000
_cell.angle_alpha   90.00
_cell.angle_beta   90.00
_cell.angle_gamma   90.00
#
_symmetry.space_group_name_H-M   'P 1'
#
loop_
_entity.id
_entity.type
_entity.pdbx_description
1 polymer ?
#
loop_
_entity_poly.entity_id
_entity_poly.type
_entity_poly.pdbx_seq_one_letter_code
_entity_poly.pdbx_strand_id
1 'polypeptide(L)'
;MDQPITQKGSWLPLAFATAVLFIIVIVNLTRYGNIKTQPWYISIVCIVGWFFPFWIVVLLPLDLASTIHDKLEGRLPFAYASQSFLFVAWRVIYWTSFCLTWTLIPMMQAYMNTGDFTISKRLKSALHTNLRFYSIYLFVGFFGLVYLIFGSGYTTREKIQSYVMAAANSWGLFLVVIFMGYGLVSVPRSL
;
A
#
# COMPACT_ATOMS: atom_id res chain seq x y z
N MET A 1 -11.52 27.86 37.86
CA MET A 1 -12.45 27.12 36.97
C MET A 1 -11.85 27.17 35.59
N ASP A 2 -10.90 26.28 35.34
CA ASP A 2 -10.25 26.20 34.04
C ASP A 2 -11.21 25.51 33.07
N GLN A 3 -11.63 26.26 32.06
CA GLN A 3 -12.42 25.76 30.95
C GLN A 3 -11.69 24.54 30.35
N PRO A 4 -12.36 23.39 30.13
CA PRO A 4 -11.72 22.29 29.44
C PRO A 4 -11.43 22.80 28.03
N ILE A 5 -10.14 22.92 27.70
CA ILE A 5 -9.67 23.29 26.37
C ILE A 5 -10.03 22.14 25.44
N THR A 6 -11.29 22.13 24.99
CA THR A 6 -11.77 21.34 23.89
C THR A 6 -11.24 21.99 22.62
N GLN A 7 -9.92 21.90 22.42
CA GLN A 7 -9.36 22.07 21.08
C GLN A 7 -9.96 20.95 20.24
N LYS A 8 -11.04 21.27 19.51
CA LYS A 8 -11.52 20.46 18.40
C LYS A 8 -10.30 20.20 17.52
N GLY A 9 -9.86 18.94 17.46
CA GLY A 9 -8.78 18.53 16.56
C GLY A 9 -9.04 19.14 15.20
N SER A 10 -8.17 20.06 14.78
CA SER A 10 -8.36 20.76 13.54
C SER A 10 -8.15 19.72 12.44
N TRP A 11 -9.22 19.35 11.72
CA TRP A 11 -9.14 18.45 10.56
C TRP A 11 -8.43 19.13 9.38
N LEU A 12 -8.21 20.45 9.47
CA LEU A 12 -7.60 21.30 8.45
C LEU A 12 -6.18 20.85 8.04
N PRO A 13 -5.23 20.56 8.96
CA PRO A 13 -3.89 20.11 8.56
C PRO A 13 -3.92 18.75 7.87
N LEU A 14 -4.81 17.84 8.30
CA LEU A 14 -4.99 16.53 7.66
C LEU A 14 -5.60 16.66 6.27
N ALA A 15 -6.61 17.52 6.11
CA ALA A 15 -7.22 17.80 4.81
C ALA A 15 -6.21 18.46 3.85
N PHE A 16 -5.44 19.43 4.34
CA PHE A 16 -4.38 20.07 3.57
C PHE A 16 -3.31 19.05 3.16
N ALA A 17 -2.80 18.23 4.08
CA ALA A 17 -1.83 17.18 3.78
C ALA A 17 -2.37 16.18 2.74
N THR A 18 -3.65 15.81 2.86
CA THR A 18 -4.31 14.92 1.90
C THR A 18 -4.42 15.55 0.51
N ALA A 19 -4.75 16.83 0.42
CA ALA A 19 -4.81 17.55 -0.85
C ALA A 19 -3.43 17.67 -1.50
N VAL A 20 -2.39 17.98 -0.72
CA VAL A 20 -1.00 18.03 -1.21
C VAL A 20 -0.55 16.64 -1.69
N LEU A 21 -0.84 15.58 -0.95
CA LEU A 21 -0.56 14.20 -1.36
C LEU A 21 -1.25 13.85 -2.68
N PHE A 22 -2.52 14.23 -2.83
CA PHE A 22 -3.25 13.99 -4.07
C PHE A 22 -2.61 14.72 -5.25
N ILE A 23 -2.23 15.99 -5.09
CA ILE A 23 -1.52 16.76 -6.11
C ILE A 23 -0.18 16.08 -6.46
N ILE A 24 0.58 15.64 -5.46
CA ILE A 24 1.86 14.93 -5.66
C ILE A 24 1.64 13.67 -6.51
N VAL A 25 0.61 12.87 -6.20
CA VAL A 25 0.30 11.65 -6.96
C VAL A 25 -0.05 11.98 -8.41
N ILE A 26 -0.90 12.98 -8.64
CA ILE A 26 -1.27 13.40 -10.00
C ILE A 26 -0.05 13.88 -10.78
N VAL A 27 0.79 14.74 -10.18
CA VAL A 27 2.01 15.27 -10.82
C VAL A 27 3.01 14.14 -11.13
N ASN A 28 3.19 13.17 -10.25
CA ASN A 28 4.07 12.04 -10.52
C ASN A 28 3.54 11.16 -11.65
N LEU A 29 2.24 10.87 -11.66
CA LEU A 29 1.63 10.05 -12.72
C LEU A 29 1.62 10.77 -14.07
N THR A 30 1.45 12.09 -14.12
CA THR A 30 1.53 12.86 -15.37
C THR A 30 2.97 13.00 -15.87
N ARG A 31 3.96 13.05 -14.97
CA ARG A 31 5.38 13.17 -15.32
C ARG A 31 6.00 11.85 -15.78
N TYR A 32 5.71 10.75 -15.09
CA TYR A 32 6.31 9.44 -15.37
C TYR A 32 5.41 8.50 -16.17
N GLY A 33 4.10 8.77 -16.23
CA GLY A 33 3.13 7.97 -16.98
C GLY A 33 2.71 8.65 -18.29
N ASN A 34 2.30 7.86 -19.27
CA ASN A 34 1.73 8.37 -20.52
C ASN A 34 0.20 8.41 -20.45
N ILE A 35 -0.34 9.36 -19.68
CA ILE A 35 -1.78 9.49 -19.41
C ILE A 35 -2.60 9.74 -20.68
N LYS A 36 -1.98 10.33 -21.72
CA LYS A 36 -2.67 10.69 -22.96
C LYS A 36 -2.94 9.48 -23.86
N THR A 37 -2.07 8.46 -23.81
CA THR A 37 -2.20 7.28 -24.68
C THR A 37 -2.92 6.11 -24.01
N GLN A 38 -2.87 6.04 -22.67
CA GLN A 38 -3.52 4.96 -21.94
C GLN A 38 -5.03 5.21 -21.75
N PRO A 39 -5.84 4.16 -21.73
CA PRO A 39 -7.27 4.31 -21.47
C PRO A 39 -7.53 4.85 -20.06
N TRP A 40 -8.58 5.66 -19.94
CA TRP A 40 -8.91 6.43 -18.73
C TRP A 40 -9.05 5.57 -17.46
N TYR A 41 -9.58 4.34 -17.57
CA TYR A 41 -9.77 3.44 -16.44
C TYR A 41 -8.44 2.97 -15.81
N ILE A 42 -7.36 2.90 -16.60
CA ILE A 42 -6.02 2.58 -16.07
C ILE A 42 -5.51 3.75 -15.25
N SER A 43 -5.65 4.97 -15.76
CA SER A 43 -5.26 6.18 -15.04
C SER A 43 -5.93 6.25 -13.68
N ILE A 44 -7.22 5.93 -13.59
CA ILE A 44 -7.95 5.91 -12.30
C ILE A 44 -7.36 4.88 -11.35
N VAL A 45 -7.16 3.63 -11.80
CA VAL A 45 -6.61 2.57 -10.94
C VAL A 45 -5.18 2.91 -10.50
N CYS A 46 -4.37 3.53 -11.34
CA CYS A 46 -3.04 4.01 -10.97
C CYS A 46 -3.10 5.14 -9.93
N ILE A 47 -3.99 6.13 -10.09
CA ILE A 47 -4.18 7.21 -9.13
C ILE A 47 -4.56 6.65 -7.76
N VAL A 48 -5.56 5.77 -7.72
CA VAL A 48 -6.01 5.11 -6.49
C VAL A 48 -4.88 4.26 -5.90
N GLY A 49 -4.17 3.49 -6.73
CA GLY A 49 -3.07 2.62 -6.33
C GLY A 49 -1.85 3.34 -5.75
N TRP A 50 -1.63 4.60 -6.12
CA TRP A 50 -0.56 5.42 -5.54
C TRP A 50 -1.03 6.21 -4.34
N PHE A 51 -2.27 6.73 -4.37
CA PHE A 51 -2.82 7.58 -3.34
C PHE A 51 -2.91 6.91 -1.96
N PHE A 52 -3.46 5.68 -1.90
CA PHE A 52 -3.65 4.99 -0.63
C PHE A 52 -2.33 4.58 0.05
N PRO A 53 -1.33 4.01 -0.64
CA PRO A 53 -0.04 3.71 -0.04
C PRO A 53 0.74 4.97 0.39
N PHE A 54 0.65 6.07 -0.35
CA PHE A 54 1.37 7.31 -0.01
C PHE A 54 0.83 7.94 1.28
N TRP A 55 -0.42 7.65 1.63
CA TRP A 55 -1.05 8.09 2.87
C TRP A 55 -0.34 7.54 4.12
N ILE A 56 0.43 6.45 4.02
CA ILE A 56 1.25 5.90 5.12
C ILE A 56 2.26 6.93 5.64
N VAL A 57 2.79 7.80 4.77
CA VAL A 57 3.76 8.84 5.14
C VAL A 57 3.16 9.84 6.14
N VAL A 58 1.85 10.07 6.08
CA VAL A 58 1.14 10.97 6.99
C VAL A 58 0.61 10.20 8.21
N LEU A 59 0.04 9.01 7.99
CA LEU A 59 -0.57 8.23 9.07
C LEU A 59 0.43 7.69 10.08
N LEU A 60 1.59 7.22 9.66
CA LEU A 60 2.51 6.54 10.56
C LEU A 60 3.05 7.50 11.65
N PRO A 61 3.52 8.73 11.32
CA PRO A 61 3.87 9.71 12.34
C PRO A 61 2.69 10.16 13.19
N LEU A 62 1.50 10.29 12.59
CA LEU A 62 0.27 10.69 13.27
C LEU A 62 -0.17 9.67 14.32
N ASP A 63 -0.15 8.39 13.96
CA ASP A 63 -0.48 7.26 14.82
C ASP A 63 0.50 7.19 16.00
N LEU A 64 1.80 7.30 15.72
CA LEU A 64 2.84 7.33 16.75
C LEU A 64 2.65 8.52 17.71
N ALA A 65 2.40 9.72 17.18
CA ALA A 65 2.18 10.92 17.99
C ALA A 65 0.94 10.79 18.88
N SER A 66 -0.14 10.22 18.37
CA SER A 66 -1.38 9.99 19.14
C SER A 66 -1.18 8.95 20.25
N THR A 67 -0.45 7.86 19.98
CA THR A 67 -0.17 6.80 20.97
C THR A 67 0.75 7.28 22.08
N ILE A 68 1.73 8.13 21.79
CA ILE A 68 2.61 8.74 22.79
C ILE A 68 1.83 9.71 23.67
N HIS A 69 0.90 10.48 23.09
CA HIS A 69 0.05 11.41 23.83
C HIS A 69 -0.84 10.68 24.85
N ASP A 70 -1.50 9.59 24.44
CA ASP A 70 -2.36 8.79 25.33
C ASP A 70 -1.60 8.20 26.53
N LYS A 71 -0.28 8.00 26.41
CA LYS A 71 0.56 7.49 27.50
C LYS A 71 1.10 8.56 28.45
N LEU A 72 1.15 9.83 28.03
CA LEU A 72 1.89 10.88 28.74
C LEU A 72 1.02 12.04 29.29
N GLU A 73 -0.31 12.00 29.10
CA GLU A 73 -1.27 12.99 29.63
C GLU A 73 -0.83 14.47 29.49
N GLY A 74 -0.06 14.82 28.45
CA GLY A 74 0.53 16.14 28.25
C GLY A 74 0.15 16.74 26.90
N ARG A 75 0.03 18.08 26.83
CA ARG A 75 -0.30 18.95 25.67
C ARG A 75 -0.63 18.25 24.34
N LEU A 76 -1.84 18.50 23.80
CA LEU A 76 -2.28 17.95 22.51
C LEU A 76 -1.22 18.21 21.40
N PRO A 77 -0.79 17.18 20.66
CA PRO A 77 0.09 17.38 19.51
C PRO A 77 -0.66 18.17 18.43
N PHE A 78 0.10 18.96 17.64
CA PHE A 78 -0.40 19.83 16.56
C PHE A 78 -1.34 19.11 15.58
N ALA A 79 -1.16 17.80 15.39
CA ALA A 79 -2.06 16.94 14.65
C ALA A 79 -2.46 15.74 15.52
N TYR A 80 -3.42 15.93 16.43
CA TYR A 80 -4.06 14.80 17.12
C TYR A 80 -5.18 14.23 16.25
N ALA A 81 -5.18 12.91 16.05
CA ALA A 81 -6.28 12.19 15.41
C ALA A 81 -6.90 11.22 16.40
N SER A 82 -8.23 11.11 16.37
CA SER A 82 -8.97 10.16 17.21
C SER A 82 -8.56 8.72 16.87
N GLN A 83 -8.40 7.87 17.90
CA GLN A 83 -8.14 6.43 17.71
C GLN A 83 -9.18 5.77 16.78
N SER A 84 -10.46 6.17 16.87
CA SER A 84 -11.51 5.64 15.99
C SER A 84 -11.25 5.98 14.53
N PHE A 85 -10.75 7.18 14.26
CA PHE A 85 -10.38 7.61 12.91
C PHE A 85 -9.17 6.81 12.40
N LEU A 86 -8.12 6.68 13.20
CA LEU A 86 -6.92 5.93 12.84
C LEU A 86 -7.24 4.46 12.52
N PHE A 87 -8.06 3.81 13.34
CA PHE A 87 -8.49 2.43 13.09
C PHE A 87 -9.25 2.28 11.76
N VAL A 88 -10.17 3.20 11.46
CA VAL A 88 -10.91 3.20 10.19
C VAL A 88 -9.96 3.49 9.03
N ALA A 89 -9.08 4.48 9.15
CA ALA A 89 -8.14 4.87 8.10
C ALA A 89 -7.19 3.72 7.74
N TRP A 90 -6.58 3.07 8.74
CA TRP A 90 -5.73 1.90 8.55
C TRP A 90 -6.50 0.75 7.89
N ARG A 91 -7.74 0.50 8.31
CA ARG A 91 -8.57 -0.56 7.71
C ARG A 91 -8.90 -0.27 6.25
N VAL A 92 -9.24 0.98 5.92
CA VAL A 92 -9.51 1.40 4.54
C VAL A 92 -8.26 1.25 3.67
N ILE A 93 -7.10 1.74 4.13
CA ILE A 93 -5.84 1.64 3.38
C ILE A 93 -5.44 0.18 3.19
N TYR A 94 -5.53 -0.63 4.23
CA TYR A 94 -5.19 -2.05 4.17
C TYR A 94 -6.05 -2.78 3.13
N TRP A 95 -7.38 -2.71 3.26
CA TRP A 95 -8.27 -3.46 2.37
C TRP A 95 -8.25 -2.93 0.94
N THR A 96 -8.14 -1.62 0.76
CA THR A 96 -8.03 -1.03 -0.57
C THR A 96 -6.73 -1.46 -1.25
N SER A 97 -5.59 -1.32 -0.56
CA SER A 97 -4.28 -1.72 -1.10
C SER A 97 -4.22 -3.22 -1.35
N PHE A 98 -4.81 -4.03 -0.48
CA PHE A 98 -4.91 -5.48 -0.67
C PHE A 98 -5.69 -5.84 -1.94
N CYS A 99 -6.90 -5.32 -2.10
CA CYS A 99 -7.73 -5.57 -3.28
C CYS A 99 -7.09 -5.04 -4.57
N LEU A 100 -6.42 -3.88 -4.50
CA LEU A 100 -5.72 -3.34 -5.65
C LEU A 100 -4.54 -4.21 -6.07
N THR A 101 -3.71 -4.61 -5.11
CA THR A 101 -2.47 -5.35 -5.38
C THR A 101 -2.75 -6.79 -5.80
N TRP A 102 -3.68 -7.48 -5.13
CA TRP A 102 -3.93 -8.90 -5.37
C TRP A 102 -4.99 -9.17 -6.45
N THR A 103 -5.77 -8.16 -6.87
CA THR A 103 -6.83 -8.37 -7.86
C THR A 103 -6.78 -7.37 -8.99
N LEU A 104 -7.02 -6.07 -8.72
CA LEU A 104 -7.26 -5.11 -9.80
C LEU A 104 -6.02 -4.87 -10.67
N ILE A 105 -4.86 -4.61 -10.08
CA ILE A 105 -3.63 -4.25 -10.81
C ILE A 105 -3.15 -5.44 -11.67
N PRO A 106 -2.99 -6.67 -11.15
CA PRO A 106 -2.56 -7.81 -11.96
C PRO A 106 -3.57 -8.17 -13.07
N MET A 107 -4.87 -8.06 -12.79
CA MET A 107 -5.92 -8.25 -13.81
C MET A 107 -5.83 -7.22 -14.92
N MET A 108 -5.63 -5.95 -14.56
CA MET A 108 -5.46 -4.86 -15.52
C MET A 108 -4.18 -5.01 -16.35
N GLN A 109 -3.07 -5.40 -15.72
CA GLN A 109 -1.81 -5.67 -16.42
C GLN A 109 -1.94 -6.82 -17.41
N ALA A 110 -2.51 -7.95 -16.98
CA ALA A 110 -2.74 -9.10 -17.86
C ALA A 110 -3.71 -8.75 -19.00
N TYR A 111 -4.79 -8.01 -18.71
CA TYR A 111 -5.72 -7.53 -19.72
C TYR A 111 -5.00 -6.64 -20.76
N MET A 112 -4.13 -5.72 -20.33
CA MET A 112 -3.39 -4.86 -21.26
C MET A 112 -2.37 -5.62 -22.11
N ASN A 113 -1.79 -6.69 -21.59
CA ASN A 113 -0.78 -7.48 -22.29
C ASN A 113 -1.38 -8.52 -23.25
N THR A 114 -2.65 -8.90 -23.11
CA THR A 114 -3.32 -9.82 -24.04
C THR A 114 -3.71 -9.14 -25.35
N GLY A 115 -3.37 -9.75 -26.49
CA GLY A 115 -3.67 -9.26 -27.84
C GLY A 115 -5.05 -9.65 -28.39
N ASP A 116 -5.97 -10.10 -27.53
CA ASP A 116 -7.31 -10.54 -27.95
C ASP A 116 -8.20 -9.35 -28.35
N PHE A 117 -8.87 -9.45 -29.50
CA PHE A 117 -9.72 -8.38 -30.06
C PHE A 117 -11.09 -8.24 -29.36
N THR A 118 -11.56 -9.25 -28.64
CA THR A 118 -12.87 -9.25 -27.96
C THR A 118 -12.70 -9.14 -26.45
N ILE A 119 -13.46 -8.24 -25.80
CA ILE A 119 -13.40 -7.98 -24.35
C ILE A 119 -13.53 -9.27 -23.52
N SER A 120 -14.48 -10.16 -23.84
CA SER A 120 -14.70 -11.40 -23.09
C SER A 120 -13.52 -12.38 -23.19
N LYS A 121 -12.93 -12.52 -24.39
CA LYS A 121 -11.75 -13.37 -24.60
C LYS A 121 -10.55 -12.82 -23.84
N ARG A 122 -10.37 -11.50 -23.93
CA ARG A 122 -9.33 -10.75 -23.24
C ARG A 122 -9.41 -10.89 -21.73
N LEU A 123 -10.60 -10.76 -21.14
CA LEU A 123 -10.82 -10.94 -19.70
C LEU A 123 -10.58 -12.39 -19.26
N LYS A 124 -11.03 -13.37 -20.04
CA LYS A 124 -10.78 -14.80 -19.76
C LYS A 124 -9.28 -15.12 -19.82
N SER A 125 -8.58 -14.59 -20.80
CA SER A 125 -7.13 -14.74 -20.99
C SER A 125 -6.34 -14.09 -19.84
N ALA A 126 -6.73 -12.88 -19.45
CA ALA A 126 -6.18 -12.17 -18.29
C ALA A 126 -6.39 -12.94 -16.98
N LEU A 127 -7.59 -13.48 -16.76
CA LEU A 127 -7.91 -14.29 -15.59
C LEU A 127 -7.07 -15.58 -15.55
N HIS A 128 -6.94 -16.27 -16.68
CA HIS A 128 -6.15 -17.50 -16.77
C HIS A 128 -4.66 -17.24 -16.45
N THR A 129 -4.11 -16.13 -16.95
CA THR A 129 -2.72 -15.72 -16.69
C THR A 129 -2.50 -15.46 -15.20
N ASN A 130 -3.39 -14.70 -14.56
CA ASN A 130 -3.29 -14.43 -13.12
C ASN A 130 -3.50 -15.69 -12.28
N LEU A 131 -4.44 -16.56 -12.66
CA LEU A 131 -4.69 -17.82 -11.96
C LEU A 131 -3.45 -18.74 -12.00
N ARG A 132 -2.76 -18.80 -13.14
CA ARG A 132 -1.49 -19.54 -13.27
C ARG A 132 -0.39 -18.94 -12.39
N PHE A 133 -0.29 -17.62 -12.31
CA PHE A 133 0.66 -16.96 -11.42
C PHE A 133 0.36 -17.31 -9.96
N TYR A 134 -0.89 -17.17 -9.52
CA TYR A 134 -1.27 -17.47 -8.15
C TYR A 134 -1.16 -18.94 -7.78
N SER A 135 -1.41 -19.86 -8.72
CA SER A 135 -1.23 -21.29 -8.45
C SER A 135 0.24 -21.63 -8.17
N ILE A 136 1.20 -20.99 -8.86
CA ILE A 136 2.63 -21.15 -8.59
C ILE A 136 2.98 -20.59 -7.20
N TYR A 137 2.48 -19.41 -6.84
CA TYR A 137 2.71 -18.83 -5.49
C TYR A 137 2.15 -19.73 -4.38
N LEU A 138 0.94 -20.26 -4.56
CA LEU A 138 0.33 -21.18 -3.60
C LEU A 138 1.13 -22.48 -3.50
N PHE A 139 1.61 -23.00 -4.63
CA PHE A 139 2.44 -24.20 -4.64
C PHE A 139 3.75 -23.98 -3.87
N VAL A 140 4.51 -22.94 -4.21
CA VAL A 140 5.78 -22.61 -3.51
C VAL A 140 5.53 -22.32 -2.02
N GLY A 141 4.47 -21.55 -1.71
CA GLY A 141 4.08 -21.24 -0.33
C GLY A 141 3.71 -22.49 0.47
N PHE A 142 3.03 -23.45 -0.15
CA PHE A 142 2.70 -24.74 0.46
C PHE A 142 3.96 -25.54 0.81
N PHE A 143 4.89 -25.70 -0.12
CA PHE A 143 6.16 -26.40 0.17
C PHE A 143 7.01 -25.67 1.20
N GLY A 144 7.04 -24.34 1.15
CA GLY A 144 7.69 -23.52 2.17
C GLY A 144 7.08 -23.75 3.56
N LEU A 145 5.75 -23.80 3.66
CA LEU A 145 5.05 -24.08 4.92
C LEU A 145 5.33 -25.50 5.44
N VAL A 146 5.29 -26.51 4.57
CA VAL A 146 5.66 -27.89 4.90
C VAL A 146 7.08 -27.94 5.46
N TYR A 147 8.04 -27.26 4.80
CA TYR A 147 9.41 -27.18 5.28
C TYR A 147 9.53 -26.51 6.65
N LEU A 148 8.80 -25.42 6.91
CA LEU A 148 8.83 -24.74 8.21
C LEU A 148 8.31 -25.64 9.35
N ILE A 149 7.27 -26.42 9.09
CA ILE A 149 6.65 -27.30 10.10
C ILE A 149 7.53 -28.52 10.35
N PHE A 150 7.93 -29.24 9.30
CA PHE A 150 8.62 -30.53 9.43
C PHE A 150 10.14 -30.42 9.48
N GLY A 151 10.74 -29.45 8.77
CA GLY A 151 12.19 -29.25 8.71
C GLY A 151 12.70 -28.42 9.89
N SER A 152 12.06 -27.28 10.16
CA SER A 152 12.48 -26.35 11.23
C SER A 152 11.78 -26.57 12.58
N GLY A 153 10.79 -27.45 12.64
CA GLY A 153 10.04 -27.76 13.87
C GLY A 153 9.15 -26.62 14.38
N TYR A 154 8.75 -25.68 13.51
CA TYR A 154 7.85 -24.59 13.91
C TYR A 154 6.39 -25.08 13.97
N THR A 155 5.99 -25.60 15.12
CA THR A 155 4.64 -26.14 15.35
C THR A 155 3.66 -25.09 15.90
N THR A 156 4.14 -24.02 16.53
CA THR A 156 3.30 -22.95 17.09
C THR A 156 2.95 -21.92 16.02
N ARG A 157 1.67 -21.53 15.94
CA ARG A 157 1.18 -20.43 15.08
C ARG A 157 2.01 -19.15 15.22
N GLU A 158 2.43 -18.82 16.43
CA GLU A 158 3.24 -17.63 16.72
C GLU A 158 4.60 -17.65 16.02
N LYS A 159 5.27 -18.80 15.98
CA LYS A 159 6.58 -18.95 15.32
C LYS A 159 6.47 -18.87 13.80
N ILE A 160 5.44 -19.48 13.23
CA ILE A 160 5.17 -19.39 11.79
C ILE A 160 4.82 -17.94 11.42
N GLN A 161 3.96 -17.29 12.21
CA GLN A 161 3.57 -15.90 11.97
C GLN A 161 4.76 -14.95 12.08
N SER A 162 5.60 -15.09 13.11
CA SER A 162 6.79 -14.23 13.27
C SER A 162 7.79 -14.43 12.14
N TYR A 163 8.00 -15.67 11.68
CA TYR A 163 8.84 -15.96 10.52
C TYR A 163 8.29 -15.32 9.24
N VAL A 164 6.99 -15.49 8.96
CA VAL A 164 6.35 -14.90 7.77
C VAL A 164 6.39 -13.37 7.82
N MET A 165 6.19 -12.77 8.99
CA MET A 165 6.33 -11.33 9.19
C MET A 165 7.76 -10.84 8.93
N ALA A 166 8.77 -11.56 9.46
CA ALA A 166 10.17 -11.24 9.23
C ALA A 166 10.56 -11.38 7.75
N ALA A 167 10.08 -12.42 7.08
CA ALA A 167 10.29 -12.63 5.65
C ALA A 167 9.64 -11.53 4.80
N ALA A 168 8.40 -11.15 5.10
CA ALA A 168 7.69 -10.06 4.42
C ALA A 168 8.40 -8.71 4.62
N ASN A 169 8.88 -8.43 5.84
CA ASN A 169 9.64 -7.21 6.13
C ASN A 169 10.98 -7.20 5.38
N SER A 170 11.70 -8.32 5.36
CA SER A 170 12.96 -8.47 4.63
C SER A 170 12.78 -8.24 3.13
N TRP A 171 11.69 -8.77 2.55
CA TRP A 171 11.33 -8.52 1.15
C TRP A 171 11.05 -7.03 0.88
N GLY A 172 10.30 -6.37 1.76
CA GLY A 172 10.03 -4.93 1.66
C GLY A 172 11.30 -4.09 1.70
N LEU A 173 12.19 -4.36 2.67
CA LEU A 173 13.49 -3.67 2.78
C LEU A 173 14.36 -3.91 1.55
N PHE A 174 14.40 -5.14 1.05
CA PHE A 174 15.13 -5.49 -0.17
C PHE A 174 14.65 -4.66 -1.37
N LEU A 175 13.33 -4.54 -1.57
CA LEU A 175 12.77 -3.71 -2.63
C LEU A 175 13.09 -2.23 -2.45
N VAL A 176 13.02 -1.70 -1.23
CA VAL A 176 13.36 -0.30 -0.93
C VAL A 176 14.81 0.00 -1.31
N VAL A 177 15.75 -0.88 -0.94
CA VAL A 177 17.18 -0.70 -1.26
C VAL A 177 17.40 -0.64 -2.77
N ILE A 178 16.82 -1.58 -3.54
CA ILE A 178 16.99 -1.63 -5.00
C ILE A 178 16.35 -0.41 -5.67
N PHE A 179 15.10 -0.09 -5.34
CA PHE A 179 14.38 0.99 -6.02
C PHE A 179 14.89 2.37 -5.63
N MET A 180 15.35 2.57 -4.39
CA MET A 180 16.01 3.82 -3.98
C MET A 180 17.31 4.02 -4.76
N GLY A 181 18.11 2.96 -4.95
CA GLY A 181 19.31 3.01 -5.77
C GLY A 181 19.02 3.38 -7.23
N TYR A 182 17.99 2.78 -7.83
CA TYR A 182 17.55 3.14 -9.18
C TYR A 182 17.03 4.58 -9.25
N GLY A 183 16.23 5.02 -8.28
CA GLY A 183 15.67 6.37 -8.23
C GLY A 183 16.74 7.47 -8.12
N LEU A 184 17.76 7.24 -7.28
CA LEU A 184 18.87 8.19 -7.10
C LEU A 184 19.64 8.45 -8.39
N VAL A 185 19.72 7.46 -9.27
CA VAL A 185 20.47 7.55 -10.53
C VAL A 185 19.59 8.00 -11.71
N SER A 186 18.38 7.47 -11.81
CA SER A 186 17.50 7.71 -12.97
C SER A 186 16.84 9.10 -12.95
N VAL A 187 16.52 9.66 -11.78
CA VAL A 187 15.88 10.97 -11.67
C VAL A 187 16.81 12.09 -12.16
N PRO A 188 18.08 12.21 -11.70
CA PRO A 188 18.98 13.25 -12.18
C PRO A 188 19.36 13.11 -13.65
N ARG A 189 19.39 11.89 -14.21
CA ARG A 189 19.67 11.67 -15.63
C ARG A 189 18.62 12.26 -16.57
N SER A 190 17.43 12.55 -16.06
CA SER A 190 16.29 13.09 -16.82
C SER A 190 16.13 14.61 -16.71
N LEU A 191 16.99 15.27 -15.92
CA LEU A 191 17.07 16.73 -15.73
C LEU A 191 18.30 17.27 -16.46
#